data_AF-A0A7J4QD69-F1
#
_entry.id   AF-A0A7J4QD69-F1
#
_cell.length_a   1.000
_cell.length_b   1.000
_cell.length_c   1.000
_cell.angle_alpha   90.00
_cell.angle_beta   90.00
_cell.angle_gamma   90.00
#
_symmetry.space_group_name_H-M   'P 1'
#
loop_
_entity.id
_entity.type
_entity.pdbx_description
1 polymer ?
#
loop_
_entity_poly.entity_id
_entity_poly.type
_entity_poly.pdbx_seq_one_letter_code
_entity_poly.pdbx_strand_id
1 'polypeptide(L)'
;MNPDEIRQCLEELAESYPRVVTSKLEKGSVVRKATGMGYEIDDEEIYRKLGDFPEGTVPYGPAYRAFNKPLLKDMFELFGGREVIPFSQAFNAKLGECLEKAVLVQLSAQKGEASFLISGVFEEEGVVGAGWHAFNIVYRNGSPYLVDAHNPLRKDETGKITNSYIAPVIGIDEKTGQFIVPDEWKQGRRYYLW
;
A
#
# COMPACT_ATOMS: atom_id res chain seq x y z
N MET A 1 11.77 12.92 -13.11
CA MET A 1 12.59 11.70 -13.14
C MET A 1 12.01 10.78 -14.19
N ASN A 2 12.82 10.01 -14.90
CA ASN A 2 12.33 8.94 -15.75
C ASN A 2 11.91 7.72 -14.88
N PRO A 3 11.14 6.76 -15.43
CA PRO A 3 10.68 5.59 -14.67
C PRO A 3 11.78 4.75 -14.02
N ASP A 4 12.93 4.60 -14.68
CA ASP A 4 14.07 3.83 -14.17
C ASP A 4 14.75 4.55 -12.98
N GLU A 5 14.90 5.87 -13.04
CA GLU A 5 15.40 6.69 -11.93
C GLU A 5 14.51 6.57 -10.69
N ILE A 6 13.18 6.58 -10.88
CA ILE A 6 12.24 6.37 -9.78
C ILE A 6 12.41 4.97 -9.19
N ARG A 7 12.62 3.94 -10.04
CA ARG A 7 12.77 2.56 -9.58
C ARG A 7 14.03 2.42 -8.75
N GLN A 8 15.15 2.90 -9.28
CA GLN A 8 16.44 2.85 -8.60
C GLN A 8 16.38 3.57 -7.25
N CYS A 9 15.78 4.76 -7.20
CA CYS A 9 15.57 5.49 -5.95
C CYS A 9 14.80 4.65 -4.92
N LEU A 10 13.71 3.99 -5.32
CA LEU A 10 12.92 3.13 -4.44
C LEU A 10 13.66 1.86 -4.01
N GLU A 11 14.50 1.28 -4.87
CA GLU A 11 15.37 0.14 -4.55
C GLU A 11 16.42 0.54 -3.50
N GLU A 12 17.11 1.66 -3.69
CA GLU A 12 18.08 2.20 -2.73
C GLU A 12 17.43 2.53 -1.38
N LEU A 13 16.21 3.08 -1.40
CA LEU A 13 15.42 3.34 -0.19
C LEU A 13 14.96 2.04 0.49
N ALA A 14 14.62 1.00 -0.26
CA ALA A 14 14.23 -0.29 0.31
C ALA A 14 15.40 -0.96 1.04
N GLU A 15 16.62 -0.80 0.53
CA GLU A 15 17.84 -1.30 1.17
C GLU A 15 18.21 -0.47 2.42
N SER A 16 18.14 0.86 2.31
CA SER A 16 18.58 1.77 3.38
C SER A 16 17.54 1.93 4.50
N TYR A 17 16.25 1.88 4.14
CA TYR A 17 15.11 2.13 5.02
C TYR A 17 14.01 1.07 4.82
N PRO A 18 14.28 -0.22 5.08
CA PRO A 18 13.35 -1.33 4.80
C PRO A 18 12.02 -1.26 5.58
N ARG A 19 11.97 -0.43 6.64
CA ARG A 19 10.75 -0.17 7.42
C ARG A 19 9.81 0.85 6.76
N VAL A 20 10.33 1.66 5.84
CA VAL A 20 9.60 2.70 5.11
C VAL A 20 9.25 2.20 3.71
N VAL A 21 10.23 1.64 2.99
CA VAL A 21 10.05 1.12 1.65
C VAL A 21 10.38 -0.37 1.67
N THR A 22 9.47 -1.20 1.17
CA THR A 22 9.65 -2.65 1.10
C THR A 22 9.45 -3.11 -0.33
N SER A 23 10.51 -3.56 -0.99
CA SER A 23 10.48 -4.02 -2.39
C SER A 23 9.93 -5.44 -2.56
N LYS A 24 9.98 -6.27 -1.52
CA LYS A 24 9.49 -7.65 -1.56
C LYS A 24 8.99 -8.11 -0.20
N LEU A 25 7.86 -8.79 -0.19
CA LEU A 25 7.32 -9.49 0.98
C LEU A 25 7.43 -10.99 0.76
N GLU A 26 8.28 -11.64 1.54
CA GLU A 26 8.45 -13.09 1.57
C GLU A 26 8.05 -13.65 2.93
N LYS A 27 7.87 -14.97 3.02
CA LYS A 27 7.52 -15.62 4.28
C LYS A 27 8.53 -15.26 5.38
N GLY A 28 8.03 -14.79 6.52
CA GLY A 28 8.83 -14.27 7.65
C GLY A 28 9.11 -12.76 7.61
N SER A 29 8.77 -12.07 6.51
CA SER A 29 8.84 -10.60 6.45
C SER A 29 7.89 -9.98 7.47
N VAL A 30 8.33 -8.91 8.15
CA VAL A 30 7.49 -8.19 9.12
C VAL A 30 7.23 -6.78 8.65
N VAL A 31 5.95 -6.44 8.46
CA VAL A 31 5.49 -5.07 8.19
C VAL A 31 4.87 -4.48 9.44
N ARG A 32 5.03 -3.17 9.67
CA ARG A 32 4.60 -2.52 10.93
C ARG A 32 3.68 -1.33 10.69
N LYS A 33 2.68 -1.21 11.55
CA LYS A 33 1.89 0.01 11.73
C LYS A 33 2.71 1.04 12.52
N ALA A 34 2.34 2.32 12.37
CA ALA A 34 2.94 3.42 13.14
C ALA A 34 2.78 3.25 14.66
N THR A 35 1.81 2.46 15.13
CA THR A 35 1.57 2.16 16.55
C THR A 35 2.47 1.07 17.13
N GLY A 36 3.45 0.57 16.37
CA GLY A 36 4.36 -0.50 16.79
C GLY A 36 3.83 -1.91 16.54
N MET A 37 2.52 -2.09 16.34
CA MET A 37 1.94 -3.38 15.94
C MET A 37 2.43 -3.83 14.56
N GLY A 38 2.68 -5.12 14.37
CA GLY A 38 3.17 -5.66 13.11
C GLY A 38 2.49 -6.95 12.64
N TYR A 39 2.69 -7.25 11.36
CA TYR A 39 2.25 -8.47 10.72
C TYR A 39 3.45 -9.21 10.14
N GLU A 40 3.63 -10.46 10.55
CA GLU A 40 4.55 -11.38 9.88
C GLU A 40 3.83 -12.04 8.70
N ILE A 41 4.43 -12.01 7.52
CA ILE A 41 3.92 -12.68 6.34
C ILE A 41 4.12 -14.18 6.52
N ASP A 42 3.05 -14.93 6.79
CA ASP A 42 3.09 -16.38 7.02
C ASP A 42 2.62 -17.20 5.79
N ASP A 43 1.88 -16.54 4.88
CA ASP A 43 1.33 -17.07 3.64
C ASP A 43 1.50 -16.03 2.51
N GLU A 44 2.49 -16.22 1.64
CA GLU A 44 2.75 -15.34 0.50
C GLU A 44 1.64 -15.37 -0.55
N GLU A 45 0.84 -16.44 -0.60
CA GLU A 45 -0.21 -16.64 -1.59
C GLU A 45 -1.60 -16.28 -1.05
N ILE A 46 -1.68 -15.66 0.14
CA ILE A 46 -2.96 -15.31 0.76
C ILE A 46 -3.83 -14.40 -0.12
N TYR A 47 -3.20 -13.60 -0.98
CA TYR A 47 -3.89 -12.76 -1.96
C TYR A 47 -4.75 -13.57 -2.93
N ARG A 48 -4.43 -14.85 -3.20
CA ARG A 48 -5.24 -15.76 -4.03
C ARG A 48 -6.63 -16.05 -3.44
N LYS A 49 -6.82 -15.86 -2.13
CA LYS A 49 -8.14 -15.96 -1.49
C LYS A 49 -9.10 -14.85 -1.92
N LEU A 50 -8.62 -13.82 -2.61
CA LEU A 50 -9.44 -12.73 -3.14
C LEU A 50 -10.17 -13.09 -4.45
N GLY A 51 -9.80 -14.20 -5.09
CA GLY A 51 -10.43 -14.72 -6.31
C GLY A 51 -9.41 -15.19 -7.34
N ASP A 52 -9.91 -15.52 -8.54
CA ASP A 52 -9.08 -15.96 -9.65
C ASP A 52 -8.67 -14.77 -10.53
N PHE A 53 -7.37 -14.53 -10.63
CA PHE A 53 -6.77 -13.50 -11.48
C PHE A 53 -5.37 -13.95 -11.93
N PRO A 54 -4.87 -13.43 -13.07
CA PRO A 54 -3.54 -13.77 -13.56
C PRO A 54 -2.44 -13.40 -12.55
N GLU A 55 -1.33 -14.12 -12.57
CA GLU A 55 -0.17 -13.78 -11.73
C GLU A 55 0.32 -12.35 -12.05
N GLY A 56 0.77 -11.61 -11.04
CA GLY A 56 1.19 -10.20 -11.19
C GLY A 56 0.03 -9.20 -11.36
N THR A 57 -1.22 -9.66 -11.45
CA THR A 57 -2.38 -8.77 -11.50
C THR A 57 -2.87 -8.45 -10.10
N VAL A 58 -3.04 -7.16 -9.80
CA VAL A 58 -3.59 -6.73 -8.51
C VAL A 58 -5.12 -6.72 -8.55
N PRO A 59 -5.81 -7.46 -7.65
CA PRO A 59 -7.27 -7.45 -7.58
C PRO A 59 -7.77 -6.25 -6.76
N TYR A 60 -7.69 -5.03 -7.32
CA TYR A 60 -8.00 -3.77 -6.63
C TYR A 60 -9.34 -3.75 -5.89
N GLY A 61 -10.43 -4.14 -6.57
CA GLY A 61 -11.76 -4.19 -5.97
C GLY A 61 -11.87 -5.18 -4.80
N PRO A 62 -11.49 -6.45 -4.99
CA PRO A 62 -11.41 -7.42 -3.90
C PRO A 62 -10.50 -6.98 -2.74
N ALA A 63 -9.31 -6.44 -3.01
CA ALA A 63 -8.39 -5.96 -1.99
C ALA A 63 -8.99 -4.82 -1.15
N TYR A 64 -9.65 -3.84 -1.80
CA TYR A 64 -10.37 -2.77 -1.10
C TYR A 64 -11.44 -3.29 -0.13
N ARG A 65 -12.14 -4.38 -0.51
CA ARG A 65 -13.24 -5.00 0.25
C ARG A 65 -12.80 -6.12 1.20
N ALA A 66 -11.52 -6.50 1.21
CA ALA A 66 -11.04 -7.65 1.98
C ALA A 66 -11.19 -7.46 3.50
N PHE A 67 -11.19 -6.20 3.95
CA PHE A 67 -11.16 -5.84 5.36
C PHE A 67 -12.26 -4.84 5.73
N ASN A 68 -12.76 -5.01 6.95
CA ASN A 68 -13.54 -4.02 7.66
C ASN A 68 -12.61 -3.19 8.55
N LYS A 69 -12.93 -1.91 8.70
CA LYS A 69 -12.21 -1.02 9.62
C LYS A 69 -12.37 -1.57 11.05
N PRO A 70 -11.26 -1.93 11.72
CA PRO A 70 -11.33 -2.48 13.07
C PRO A 70 -11.67 -1.38 14.08
N LEU A 71 -12.41 -1.73 15.12
CA LEU A 71 -12.48 -0.95 16.34
C LEU A 71 -11.23 -1.23 17.19
N LEU A 72 -10.92 -0.33 18.13
CA LEU A 72 -9.78 -0.49 19.03
C LEU A 72 -9.83 -1.83 19.80
N LYS A 73 -11.02 -2.25 20.25
CA LYS A 73 -11.21 -3.55 20.93
C LYS A 73 -10.87 -4.74 20.03
N ASP A 74 -11.21 -4.66 18.74
CA ASP A 74 -11.00 -5.76 17.80
C ASP A 74 -9.48 -5.95 17.58
N MET A 75 -8.74 -4.84 17.53
CA MET A 75 -7.27 -4.86 17.47
C MET A 75 -6.65 -5.47 18.74
N PHE A 76 -7.14 -5.10 19.92
CA PHE A 76 -6.65 -5.68 21.18
C PHE A 76 -6.90 -7.19 21.27
N GLU A 77 -8.10 -7.64 20.89
CA GLU A 77 -8.45 -9.06 20.86
C GLU A 77 -7.61 -9.83 19.84
N LEU A 78 -7.43 -9.27 18.64
CA LEU A 78 -6.65 -9.89 17.57
C LEU A 78 -5.17 -10.09 17.97
N PHE A 79 -4.54 -9.04 18.51
CA PHE A 79 -3.15 -9.12 18.92
C PHE A 79 -2.96 -9.89 20.22
N GLY A 80 -3.92 -9.82 21.15
CA GLY A 80 -3.88 -10.56 22.41
C GLY A 80 -2.65 -10.25 23.25
N GLY A 81 -2.18 -8.99 23.22
CA GLY A 81 -0.97 -8.53 23.90
C GLY A 81 0.35 -8.83 23.16
N ARG A 82 0.31 -9.51 22.00
CA ARG A 82 1.49 -9.67 21.13
C ARG A 82 1.75 -8.37 20.36
N GLU A 83 3.01 -8.13 20.03
CA GLU A 83 3.39 -6.98 19.19
C GLU A 83 3.29 -7.32 17.69
N VAL A 84 3.58 -8.58 17.33
CA VAL A 84 3.53 -9.09 15.96
C VAL A 84 2.67 -10.35 15.91
N ILE A 85 1.80 -10.44 14.91
CA ILE A 85 0.97 -11.61 14.64
C ILE A 85 1.11 -12.05 13.17
N PRO A 86 0.76 -13.31 12.83
CA PRO A 86 0.68 -13.72 11.43
C PRO A 86 -0.33 -12.87 10.64
N PHE A 87 0.02 -12.44 9.44
CA PHE A 87 -0.85 -11.64 8.57
C PHE A 87 -2.15 -12.38 8.23
N SER A 88 -2.07 -13.71 8.06
CA SER A 88 -3.26 -14.54 7.83
C SER A 88 -4.30 -14.43 8.94
N GLN A 89 -3.89 -14.12 10.17
CA GLN A 89 -4.80 -13.92 11.29
C GLN A 89 -5.68 -12.68 11.08
N ALA A 90 -5.08 -11.55 10.67
CA ALA A 90 -5.82 -10.33 10.33
C ALA A 90 -6.73 -10.53 9.11
N PHE A 91 -6.23 -11.22 8.08
CA PHE A 91 -6.99 -11.57 6.87
C PHE A 91 -8.24 -12.40 7.19
N ASN A 92 -8.08 -13.49 7.95
CA ASN A 92 -9.19 -14.38 8.29
C ASN A 92 -10.22 -13.69 9.19
N ALA A 93 -9.78 -12.79 10.07
CA ALA A 93 -10.67 -11.96 10.88
C ALA A 93 -11.35 -10.84 10.08
N LYS A 94 -10.90 -10.58 8.83
CA LYS A 94 -11.32 -9.45 7.99
C LYS A 94 -11.17 -8.10 8.68
N LEU A 95 -10.08 -7.92 9.43
CA LEU A 95 -9.77 -6.69 10.15
C LEU A 95 -8.53 -6.03 9.55
N GLY A 96 -8.66 -4.77 9.12
CA GLY A 96 -7.56 -4.05 8.50
C GLY A 96 -7.94 -2.68 7.92
N GLU A 97 -6.93 -1.84 7.71
CA GLU A 97 -7.06 -0.48 7.17
C GLU A 97 -6.17 -0.29 5.93
N CYS A 98 -5.16 0.59 5.99
CA CYS A 98 -4.30 0.90 4.85
C CYS A 98 -3.19 -0.13 4.67
N LEU A 99 -2.50 -0.50 5.75
CA LEU A 99 -1.36 -1.42 5.70
C LEU A 99 -1.76 -2.80 5.18
N GLU A 100 -2.84 -3.38 5.69
CA GLU A 100 -3.26 -4.72 5.32
C GLU A 100 -3.69 -4.80 3.85
N LYS A 101 -4.33 -3.73 3.35
CA LYS A 101 -4.67 -3.61 1.93
C LYS A 101 -3.41 -3.45 1.07
N ALA A 102 -2.46 -2.63 1.51
CA ALA A 102 -1.18 -2.44 0.81
C ALA A 102 -0.33 -3.73 0.77
N VAL A 103 -0.41 -4.57 1.80
CA VAL A 103 0.21 -5.91 1.81
C VAL A 103 -0.41 -6.81 0.74
N LEU A 104 -1.75 -6.86 0.61
CA LEU A 104 -2.40 -7.64 -0.44
C LEU A 104 -2.04 -7.15 -1.85
N VAL A 105 -1.92 -5.83 -2.03
CA VAL A 105 -1.44 -5.24 -3.29
C VAL A 105 0.01 -5.67 -3.56
N GLN A 106 0.90 -5.57 -2.56
CA GLN A 106 2.30 -5.94 -2.72
C GLN A 106 2.48 -7.41 -3.08
N LEU A 107 1.85 -8.32 -2.31
CA LEU A 107 1.93 -9.77 -2.53
C LEU A 107 1.41 -10.19 -3.91
N SER A 108 0.35 -9.52 -4.40
CA SER A 108 -0.21 -9.80 -5.73
C SER A 108 0.63 -9.23 -6.87
N ALA A 109 1.12 -8.00 -6.75
CA ALA A 109 1.91 -7.32 -7.78
C ALA A 109 3.29 -7.94 -7.98
N GLN A 110 4.00 -8.23 -6.88
CA GLN A 110 5.42 -8.62 -6.88
C GLN A 110 5.73 -9.93 -7.62
N LYS A 111 4.71 -10.70 -8.02
CA LYS A 111 4.87 -11.95 -8.77
C LYS A 111 5.05 -11.73 -10.27
N GLY A 112 4.68 -10.56 -10.80
CA GLY A 112 4.81 -10.25 -12.22
C GLY A 112 5.36 -8.87 -12.53
N GLU A 113 5.33 -7.95 -11.58
CA GLU A 113 5.76 -6.57 -11.77
C GLU A 113 6.67 -6.12 -10.63
N ALA A 114 7.56 -5.15 -10.89
CA ALA A 114 8.27 -4.47 -9.81
C ALA A 114 7.27 -3.68 -8.96
N SER A 115 7.32 -3.84 -7.64
CA SER A 115 6.43 -3.12 -6.74
C SER A 115 7.07 -2.84 -5.39
N PHE A 116 6.67 -1.73 -4.79
CA PHE A 116 7.18 -1.27 -3.50
C PHE A 116 6.01 -0.96 -2.57
N LEU A 117 6.01 -1.53 -1.38
CA LEU A 117 5.12 -1.12 -0.29
C LEU A 117 5.77 0.07 0.42
N ILE A 118 5.02 1.16 0.56
CA ILE A 118 5.44 2.38 1.23
C ILE A 118 4.65 2.52 2.52
N SER A 119 5.35 2.66 3.64
CA SER A 119 4.81 3.01 4.95
C SER A 119 5.24 4.45 5.27
N GLY A 120 4.44 5.41 4.81
CA GLY A 120 4.77 6.84 4.80
C GLY A 120 3.60 7.69 5.28
N VAL A 121 3.42 8.86 4.67
CA VAL A 121 2.43 9.86 5.11
C VAL A 121 1.47 10.22 3.99
N PHE A 122 0.20 10.42 4.35
CA PHE A 122 -0.86 10.89 3.48
C PHE A 122 -1.48 12.19 4.02
N GLU A 123 -1.70 13.15 3.14
CA GLU A 123 -2.36 14.42 3.40
C GLU A 123 -3.47 14.64 2.37
N GLU A 124 -4.63 15.12 2.81
CA GLU A 124 -5.76 15.49 1.95
C GLU A 124 -6.24 16.91 2.28
N GLU A 125 -6.40 17.74 1.24
CA GLU A 125 -6.87 19.11 1.38
C GLU A 125 -8.25 19.16 2.05
N GLY A 126 -8.38 20.04 3.05
CA GLY A 126 -9.59 20.15 3.87
C GLY A 126 -9.67 19.17 5.03
N VAL A 127 -8.72 18.23 5.16
CA VAL A 127 -8.53 17.41 6.36
C VAL A 127 -7.39 18.01 7.19
N VAL A 128 -7.60 18.20 8.49
CA VAL A 128 -6.59 18.79 9.37
C VAL A 128 -5.49 17.76 9.65
N GLY A 129 -4.31 18.01 9.10
CA GLY A 129 -3.08 17.26 9.39
C GLY A 129 -2.79 16.12 8.40
N ALA A 130 -1.55 15.64 8.46
CA ALA A 130 -1.10 14.48 7.72
C ALA A 130 -1.11 13.23 8.63
N GLY A 131 -1.50 12.09 8.08
CA GLY A 131 -1.62 10.83 8.81
C GLY A 131 -0.66 9.76 8.29
N TRP A 132 -0.18 8.90 9.19
CA TRP A 132 0.53 7.69 8.81
C TRP A 132 -0.35 6.83 7.90
N HIS A 133 0.21 6.39 6.79
CA HIS A 133 -0.51 5.69 5.74
C HIS A 133 0.37 4.66 5.04
N ALA A 134 -0.28 3.68 4.44
CA ALA A 134 0.40 2.68 3.62
C ALA A 134 -0.22 2.61 2.23
N PHE A 135 0.64 2.63 1.23
CA PHE A 135 0.30 2.59 -0.19
C PHE A 135 1.39 1.85 -0.95
N ASN A 136 1.22 1.67 -2.27
CA ASN A 136 2.21 0.97 -3.09
C ASN A 136 2.62 1.82 -4.28
N ILE A 137 3.85 1.62 -4.76
CA ILE A 137 4.24 1.95 -6.13
C ILE A 137 4.27 0.64 -6.90
N VAL A 138 3.45 0.51 -7.94
CA VAL A 138 3.38 -0.68 -8.80
C VAL A 138 3.79 -0.28 -10.20
N TYR A 139 4.81 -0.93 -10.74
CA TYR A 139 5.21 -0.75 -12.13
C TYR A 139 4.26 -1.51 -13.04
N ARG A 140 3.89 -0.93 -14.16
CA ARG A 140 3.11 -1.59 -15.21
C ARG A 140 3.69 -1.22 -16.54
N ASN A 141 4.11 -2.23 -17.31
CA ASN A 141 4.81 -2.00 -18.58
C ASN A 141 5.96 -0.98 -18.42
N GLY A 142 6.71 -1.07 -17.31
CA GLY A 142 7.83 -0.19 -16.98
C GLY A 142 7.47 1.20 -16.44
N SER A 143 6.19 1.57 -16.33
CA SER A 143 5.77 2.87 -15.79
C SER A 143 5.29 2.77 -14.33
N PRO A 144 5.70 3.67 -13.41
CA PRO A 144 5.29 3.60 -12.01
C PRO A 144 3.91 4.20 -11.77
N TYR A 145 3.10 3.50 -10.98
CA TYR A 145 1.79 3.96 -10.52
C TYR A 145 1.70 3.93 -9.01
N LEU A 146 1.27 5.04 -8.41
CA LEU A 146 0.88 5.11 -7.02
C LEU A 146 -0.49 4.46 -6.87
N VAL A 147 -0.53 3.39 -6.08
CA VAL A 147 -1.72 2.62 -5.76
C VAL A 147 -2.07 2.82 -4.30
N ASP A 148 -3.24 3.38 -4.05
CA ASP A 148 -3.86 3.45 -2.73
C ASP A 148 -5.19 2.67 -2.77
N ALA A 149 -5.12 1.43 -2.27
CA ALA A 149 -6.27 0.53 -2.16
C ALA A 149 -7.13 0.83 -0.92
N HIS A 150 -6.80 1.84 -0.12
CA HIS A 150 -7.58 2.26 1.04
C HIS A 150 -8.45 3.48 0.73
N ASN A 151 -7.88 4.49 0.05
CA ASN A 151 -8.56 5.73 -0.32
C ASN A 151 -8.86 5.76 -1.83
N PRO A 152 -10.01 5.23 -2.29
CA PRO A 152 -10.41 5.26 -3.70
C PRO A 152 -10.52 6.68 -4.29
N LEU A 153 -10.46 6.82 -5.62
CA LEU A 153 -10.81 8.08 -6.29
C LEU A 153 -12.26 8.44 -5.96
N ARG A 154 -12.52 9.73 -5.68
CA ARG A 154 -13.88 10.20 -5.39
C ARG A 154 -14.79 10.03 -6.60
N LYS A 155 -14.26 10.23 -7.82
CA LYS A 155 -14.85 9.91 -9.13
C LYS A 155 -13.69 9.72 -10.12
N ASP A 156 -13.80 8.72 -10.99
CA ASP A 156 -12.96 8.59 -12.19
C ASP A 156 -13.45 9.51 -13.31
N GLU A 157 -12.77 9.49 -14.46
CA GLU A 157 -13.11 10.26 -15.67
C GLU A 157 -14.53 9.97 -16.20
N THR A 158 -15.14 8.84 -15.80
CA THR A 158 -16.51 8.44 -16.16
C THR A 158 -17.54 8.79 -15.09
N GLY A 159 -17.11 9.42 -13.99
CA GLY A 159 -17.96 9.76 -12.85
C GLY A 159 -18.21 8.62 -11.86
N LYS A 160 -17.55 7.47 -12.02
CA LYS A 160 -17.69 6.30 -11.12
C LYS A 160 -16.67 6.34 -9.99
N ILE A 161 -17.08 5.91 -8.80
CA ILE A 161 -16.13 5.64 -7.71
C ILE A 161 -15.35 4.38 -8.10
N THR A 162 -14.05 4.50 -8.33
CA THR A 162 -13.17 3.34 -8.51
C THR A 162 -12.79 2.80 -7.14
N ASN A 163 -12.61 1.49 -7.00
CA ASN A 163 -12.30 0.89 -5.69
C ASN A 163 -10.84 1.12 -5.23
N SER A 164 -10.04 1.90 -5.96
CA SER A 164 -8.65 2.25 -5.59
C SER A 164 -8.23 3.53 -6.32
N TYR A 165 -7.35 4.31 -5.69
CA TYR A 165 -6.65 5.41 -6.34
C TYR A 165 -5.40 4.85 -7.04
N ILE A 166 -5.29 5.08 -8.34
CA ILE A 166 -4.20 4.55 -9.17
C ILE A 166 -3.74 5.68 -10.08
N ALA A 167 -2.68 6.39 -9.69
CA ALA A 167 -2.19 7.56 -10.40
C ALA A 167 -0.77 7.33 -10.94
N PRO A 168 -0.43 7.81 -12.15
CA PRO A 168 0.93 7.75 -12.64
C PRO A 168 1.86 8.61 -11.77
N VAL A 169 3.06 8.12 -11.50
CA VAL A 169 4.10 8.86 -10.78
C VAL A 169 5.10 9.41 -11.79
N ILE A 170 5.33 10.72 -11.75
CA ILE A 170 6.25 11.43 -12.66
C ILE A 170 7.56 11.86 -11.96
N GLY A 171 7.63 11.66 -10.65
CA GLY A 171 8.85 11.89 -9.87
C GLY A 171 8.65 11.70 -8.38
N ILE A 172 9.76 11.79 -7.65
CA ILE A 172 9.81 11.92 -6.20
C ILE A 172 10.58 13.20 -5.92
N ASP A 173 10.01 14.12 -5.14
CA ASP A 173 10.73 15.31 -4.68
C ASP A 173 11.75 14.87 -3.62
N GLU A 174 13.04 14.92 -3.95
CA GLU A 174 14.11 14.43 -3.08
C GLU A 174 14.24 15.19 -1.75
N LYS A 175 13.75 16.44 -1.67
CA LYS A 175 13.84 17.25 -0.46
C LYS A 175 12.75 16.91 0.54
N THR A 176 11.56 16.63 0.04
CA THR A 176 10.34 16.42 0.83
C THR A 176 9.91 14.96 0.89
N GLY A 177 10.46 14.10 0.03
CA GLY A 177 10.00 12.72 -0.16
C GLY A 177 8.61 12.63 -0.78
N GLN A 178 8.08 13.72 -1.36
CA GLN A 178 6.74 13.74 -1.94
C GLN A 178 6.71 12.99 -3.28
N PHE A 179 5.75 12.08 -3.43
CA PHE A 179 5.43 11.50 -4.73
C PHE A 179 4.71 12.52 -5.61
N ILE A 180 5.27 12.78 -6.79
CA ILE A 180 4.73 13.73 -7.75
C ILE A 180 3.86 12.96 -8.75
N VAL A 181 2.58 13.33 -8.80
CA VAL A 181 1.60 12.87 -9.79
C VAL A 181 1.13 14.05 -10.64
N PRO A 182 0.61 13.85 -11.86
CA PRO A 182 0.03 14.92 -12.66
C PRO A 182 -1.13 15.62 -11.95
N ASP A 183 -1.36 16.90 -12.23
CA ASP A 183 -2.29 17.75 -11.48
C ASP A 183 -3.73 17.23 -11.50
N GLU A 184 -4.16 16.65 -12.62
CA GLU A 184 -5.49 16.06 -12.79
C GLU A 184 -5.74 14.86 -11.87
N TRP A 185 -4.68 14.21 -11.39
CA TRP A 185 -4.77 13.08 -10.45
C TRP A 185 -4.73 13.53 -8.99
N LYS A 186 -4.18 14.73 -8.68
CA LYS A 186 -3.95 15.15 -7.29
C LYS A 186 -5.21 15.06 -6.43
N GLN A 187 -6.35 15.59 -6.89
CA GLN A 187 -7.61 15.64 -6.12
C GLN A 187 -7.42 16.13 -4.67
N GLY A 188 -6.52 17.10 -4.44
CA GLY A 188 -6.18 17.62 -3.11
C GLY A 188 -5.29 16.69 -2.26
N ARG A 189 -4.76 15.60 -2.82
CA ARG A 189 -3.99 14.57 -2.11
C ARG A 189 -2.50 14.76 -2.27
N ARG A 190 -1.74 14.41 -1.22
CA ARG A 190 -0.29 14.31 -1.25
C ARG A 190 0.15 13.07 -0.49
N TYR A 191 1.15 12.40 -1.06
CA TYR A 191 1.74 11.17 -0.53
C TYR A 191 3.23 11.40 -0.36
N TYR A 192 3.76 11.01 0.78
CA TYR A 192 5.15 11.22 1.15
C TYR A 192 5.77 9.93 1.67
N LEU A 193 7.08 9.80 1.52
CA LEU A 193 7.83 8.69 2.10
C LEU A 193 7.86 8.72 3.65
N TRP A 194 7.87 9.90 4.29
CA TRP A 194 7.84 10.11 5.74
C TRP A 194 7.41 11.53 6.11
#